data_AF-A0A9D9T5V4-F1
#
_entry.id   AF-A0A9D9T5V4-F1
#
_cell.length_a   1.000
_cell.length_b   1.000
_cell.length_c   1.000
_cell.angle_alpha   90.00
_cell.angle_beta   90.00
_cell.angle_gamma   90.00
#
_symmetry.space_group_name_H-M   'P 1'
#
loop_
_entity.id
_entity.type
_entity.pdbx_description
1 polymer ?
#
loop_
_entity_poly.entity_id
_entity_poly.type
_entity_poly.pdbx_seq_one_letter_code
_entity_poly.pdbx_strand_id
1 'polypeptide(L)'
;MSYNLFHIGRSRDKNIIKYDINLDANGKINTTKPLKIYRVKYTNNNAIEALSYIQNTFAYGVDYYSISSTQVTFKFVSYSKRLITVKKNNEGVFKAFIQSNSKNVELSSIFVQIDGGTFMLPEISFVKLSWIDPVTKTEGSEIIKP
;
A
#
# COMPACT_ATOMS: atom_id res chain seq x y z
N MET A 1 -12.81 4.98 13.32
CA MET A 1 -11.34 4.84 13.47
C MET A 1 -10.75 4.39 12.14
N SER A 2 -9.62 4.95 11.70
CA SER A 2 -8.95 4.57 10.44
C SER A 2 -7.49 4.27 10.76
N TYR A 3 -6.97 3.12 10.33
CA TYR A 3 -5.55 2.80 10.46
C TYR A 3 -4.89 2.93 9.10
N ASN A 4 -3.86 3.78 9.03
CA ASN A 4 -3.02 3.87 7.85
C ASN A 4 -2.09 2.66 7.80
N LEU A 5 -2.10 1.96 6.66
CA LEU A 5 -1.33 0.74 6.46
C LEU A 5 0.01 1.07 5.85
N PHE A 6 0.00 1.79 4.73
CA PHE A 6 1.19 2.28 4.03
C PHE A 6 0.76 3.31 2.98
N HIS A 7 1.73 3.86 2.25
CA HIS A 7 1.48 4.70 1.09
C HIS A 7 2.45 4.40 -0.05
N ILE A 8 2.09 4.86 -1.25
CA ILE A 8 2.91 4.77 -2.44
C ILE A 8 3.23 6.17 -2.94
N GLY A 9 4.52 6.49 -3.03
CA GLY A 9 5.04 7.70 -3.67
C GLY A 9 5.78 7.40 -4.97
N ARG A 10 6.09 8.42 -5.75
CA ARG A 10 6.82 8.30 -7.03
C ARG A 10 7.86 9.40 -7.16
N SER A 11 8.86 9.20 -8.02
CA SER A 11 9.86 10.23 -8.30
C SER A 11 9.31 11.47 -9.03
N ARG A 12 8.24 11.30 -9.83
CA ARG A 12 7.69 12.37 -10.70
C ARG A 12 6.99 13.50 -9.96
N ASP A 13 6.39 13.22 -8.79
CA ASP A 13 5.68 14.24 -8.03
C ASP A 13 5.61 13.88 -6.53
N LYS A 14 5.19 14.85 -5.71
CA LYS A 14 5.06 14.67 -4.25
C LYS A 14 3.75 13.97 -3.84
N ASN A 15 2.87 13.65 -4.78
CA ASN A 15 1.58 13.07 -4.46
C ASN A 15 1.76 11.62 -4.01
N ILE A 16 0.90 11.18 -3.10
CA ILE A 16 0.93 9.81 -2.60
C ILE A 16 -0.43 9.16 -2.74
N ILE A 17 -0.42 7.83 -2.90
CA ILE A 17 -1.59 6.98 -2.79
C ILE A 17 -1.56 6.34 -1.41
N LYS A 18 -2.54 6.61 -0.57
CA LYS A 18 -2.66 6.02 0.77
C LYS A 18 -3.55 4.81 0.75
N TYR A 19 -3.18 3.82 1.57
CA TYR A 19 -3.94 2.61 1.82
C TYR A 19 -4.28 2.57 3.31
N ASP A 20 -5.57 2.64 3.60
CA ASP A 20 -6.09 2.49 4.96
C ASP A 20 -6.99 1.25 5.02
N ILE A 21 -7.05 0.61 6.19
CA ILE A 21 -8.03 -0.45 6.43
C ILE A 21 -9.43 0.15 6.56
N ASN A 22 -10.42 -0.48 5.92
CA ASN A 22 -11.83 -0.15 6.10
C ASN A 22 -12.45 -1.08 7.15
N LEU A 23 -12.93 -0.49 8.24
CA LEU A 23 -13.58 -1.22 9.31
C LEU A 23 -15.08 -0.95 9.32
N ASP A 24 -15.85 -1.94 9.75
CA ASP A 24 -17.27 -1.79 10.07
C ASP A 24 -17.48 -1.07 11.41
N ALA A 25 -18.75 -0.88 11.79
CA ALA A 25 -19.12 -0.23 13.05
C ALA A 25 -18.62 -0.98 14.30
N ASN A 26 -18.31 -2.28 14.17
CA ASN A 26 -17.80 -3.13 15.25
C ASN A 26 -16.26 -3.20 15.28
N GLY A 27 -15.58 -2.43 14.41
CA GLY A 27 -14.12 -2.46 14.31
C GLY A 27 -13.54 -3.71 13.64
N LYS A 28 -14.38 -4.51 12.97
CA LYS A 28 -13.96 -5.65 12.13
C LYS A 28 -13.69 -5.18 10.71
N ILE A 29 -12.87 -5.91 9.96
CA ILE A 29 -12.62 -5.60 8.56
C ILE A 29 -13.94 -5.70 7.77
N ASN A 30 -14.25 -4.67 7.00
CA ASN A 30 -15.38 -4.69 6.07
C ASN A 30 -15.06 -5.67 4.93
N THR A 31 -15.72 -6.83 4.88
CA THR A 31 -15.38 -7.89 3.93
C THR A 31 -15.79 -7.59 2.49
N THR A 32 -16.72 -6.67 2.28
CA THR A 32 -17.13 -6.21 0.94
C THR A 32 -16.14 -5.22 0.34
N LYS A 33 -15.57 -4.35 1.17
CA LYS A 33 -14.60 -3.32 0.77
C LYS A 33 -13.55 -3.16 1.87
N PRO A 34 -12.52 -4.02 1.94
CA PRO A 34 -11.61 -4.08 3.09
C PRO A 34 -10.59 -2.95 3.12
N LEU A 35 -10.34 -2.25 2.00
CA LEU A 35 -9.38 -1.15 1.92
C LEU A 35 -10.05 0.15 1.46
N LYS A 36 -9.57 1.27 2.00
CA LYS A 36 -9.80 2.62 1.47
C LYS A 36 -8.51 3.08 0.79
N ILE A 37 -8.59 3.30 -0.52
CA ILE A 37 -7.46 3.73 -1.35
C ILE A 37 -7.78 5.12 -1.88
N TYR A 38 -6.90 6.09 -1.62
CA TYR A 38 -7.14 7.48 -2.00
C TYR A 38 -5.83 8.23 -2.27
N ARG A 39 -5.89 9.30 -3.06
CA ARG A 39 -4.75 10.15 -3.40
C ARG A 39 -4.69 11.36 -2.46
N VAL A 40 -3.50 11.69 -1.99
CA VAL A 40 -3.22 12.95 -1.31
C VAL A 40 -2.36 13.80 -2.25
N LYS A 41 -2.87 14.98 -2.64
CA LYS A 41 -2.12 15.94 -3.44
C LYS A 41 -1.47 16.97 -2.52
N TYR A 42 -0.16 17.15 -2.65
CA TYR A 42 0.59 18.12 -1.84
C TYR A 42 0.85 19.45 -2.58
N THR A 43 0.19 19.65 -3.74
CA THR A 43 0.20 20.90 -4.51
C THR A 43 -1.06 21.71 -4.19
N ASN A 44 -0.90 22.94 -3.68
CA ASN A 44 -1.95 23.89 -3.28
C ASN A 44 -3.01 23.34 -2.30
N ASN A 45 -2.80 23.61 -1.00
CA ASN A 45 -3.79 23.45 0.09
C ASN A 45 -4.20 22.01 0.52
N ASN A 46 -3.37 20.98 0.29
CA ASN A 46 -3.61 19.60 0.78
C ASN A 46 -4.99 19.03 0.39
N ALA A 47 -5.50 19.37 -0.80
CA ALA A 47 -6.80 18.89 -1.26
C ALA A 47 -6.83 17.35 -1.33
N ILE A 48 -7.76 16.74 -0.60
CA ILE A 48 -8.07 15.31 -0.67
C ILE A 48 -9.12 15.14 -1.77
N GLU A 49 -8.71 14.61 -2.92
CA GLU A 49 -9.65 14.23 -3.98
C GLU A 49 -9.84 12.72 -3.98
N ALA A 50 -11.10 12.28 -4.03
CA ALA A 50 -11.42 10.91 -4.41
C ALA A 50 -10.84 10.67 -5.81
N LEU A 51 -10.20 9.51 -6.01
CA LEU A 51 -9.71 9.11 -7.32
C LEU A 51 -10.91 9.10 -8.28
N SER A 52 -10.98 10.05 -9.22
CA SER A 52 -12.03 10.08 -10.24
C SER A 52 -11.80 8.90 -11.17
N TYR A 53 -12.35 7.74 -10.79
CA TYR A 53 -12.70 6.50 -11.52
C TYR A 53 -11.82 5.95 -12.68
N ILE A 54 -11.08 6.77 -13.43
CA ILE A 54 -10.39 6.46 -14.70
C ILE A 54 -8.93 5.99 -14.51
N GLN A 55 -8.37 6.02 -13.28
CA GLN A 55 -7.04 5.48 -12.96
C GLN A 55 -7.08 4.19 -12.12
N ASN A 56 -8.26 3.59 -11.94
CA ASN A 56 -8.48 2.48 -11.01
C ASN A 56 -7.85 1.15 -11.49
N THR A 57 -7.49 1.03 -12.78
CA THR A 57 -7.28 -0.28 -13.40
C THR A 57 -5.83 -0.62 -13.74
N PHE A 58 -4.88 0.33 -13.76
CA PHE A 58 -3.57 0.04 -14.39
C PHE A 58 -2.30 0.28 -13.55
N ALA A 59 -2.37 0.67 -12.27
CA ALA A 59 -1.15 0.73 -11.44
C ALA A 59 -1.34 0.47 -9.93
N TYR A 60 -2.52 0.75 -9.37
CA TYR A 60 -2.78 0.71 -7.91
C TYR A 60 -3.98 -0.14 -7.51
N GLY A 61 -4.61 -0.80 -8.49
CA GLY A 61 -5.62 -1.82 -8.21
C GLY A 61 -4.99 -2.96 -7.41
N VAL A 62 -5.80 -3.56 -6.55
CA VAL A 62 -5.42 -4.73 -5.76
C VAL A 62 -6.33 -5.89 -6.09
N ASP A 63 -5.74 -7.07 -6.21
CA ASP A 63 -6.47 -8.33 -6.27
C ASP A 63 -6.48 -8.95 -4.88
N TYR A 64 -7.67 -9.22 -4.34
CA TYR A 64 -7.80 -9.87 -3.05
C TYR A 64 -7.58 -11.37 -3.19
N TYR A 65 -6.63 -11.89 -2.41
CA TYR A 65 -6.37 -13.30 -2.30
C TYR A 65 -7.27 -13.96 -1.25
N SER A 66 -7.48 -13.28 -0.12
CA SER A 66 -8.42 -13.72 0.93
C SER A 66 -8.91 -12.53 1.75
N ILE A 67 -10.14 -12.63 2.24
CA ILE A 67 -10.78 -11.60 3.06
C ILE A 67 -11.53 -12.27 4.22
N SER A 68 -11.28 -11.81 5.44
CA SER A 68 -12.03 -12.19 6.64
C SER A 68 -12.28 -10.95 7.51
N SER A 69 -13.00 -11.12 8.62
CA SER A 69 -13.25 -10.04 9.57
C SER A 69 -12.01 -9.58 10.34
N THR A 70 -10.91 -10.33 10.30
CA THR A 70 -9.68 -10.06 11.07
C THR A 70 -8.44 -9.91 10.22
N GLN A 71 -8.47 -10.39 8.98
CA GLN A 71 -7.34 -10.35 8.06
C GLN A 71 -7.79 -10.13 6.61
N VAL A 72 -7.01 -9.38 5.85
CA VAL A 72 -7.13 -9.34 4.38
C VAL A 72 -5.75 -9.54 3.76
N THR A 73 -5.67 -10.41 2.74
CA THR A 73 -4.46 -10.61 1.96
C THR A 73 -4.73 -10.24 0.51
N PHE A 74 -3.85 -9.45 -0.09
CA PHE A 74 -4.00 -8.97 -1.46
C PHE A 74 -2.63 -8.85 -2.14
N LYS A 75 -2.66 -8.64 -3.46
CA LYS A 75 -1.48 -8.29 -4.28
C LYS A 75 -1.83 -7.10 -5.16
N PHE A 76 -0.83 -6.39 -5.66
CA PHE A 76 -1.08 -5.38 -6.70
C PHE A 76 -1.33 -6.07 -8.04
N VAL A 77 -2.30 -5.56 -8.81
CA VAL A 77 -2.55 -6.02 -10.19
C VAL A 77 -1.30 -5.82 -11.05
N SER A 78 -0.61 -4.70 -10.84
CA SER A 78 0.64 -4.34 -11.51
C SER A 78 1.87 -5.14 -11.05
N TYR A 79 1.77 -5.86 -9.93
CA TYR A 79 2.88 -6.64 -9.39
C TYR A 79 2.38 -7.85 -8.60
N SER A 80 2.06 -8.92 -9.33
CA SER A 80 1.41 -10.11 -8.78
C SER A 80 2.34 -11.01 -7.93
N LYS A 81 3.65 -10.74 -7.92
CA LYS A 81 4.67 -11.56 -7.24
C LYS A 81 4.73 -11.34 -5.72
N ARG A 82 4.07 -10.32 -5.18
CA ARG A 82 4.12 -10.00 -3.75
C ARG A 82 2.73 -9.94 -3.14
N LEU A 83 2.52 -10.80 -2.13
CA LEU A 83 1.35 -10.73 -1.25
C LEU A 83 1.62 -9.74 -0.11
N ILE A 84 0.60 -8.95 0.21
CA ILE A 84 0.53 -8.06 1.36
C ILE A 84 -0.60 -8.57 2.25
N THR A 85 -0.32 -8.82 3.52
CA THR A 85 -1.32 -9.28 4.50
C THR A 85 -1.54 -8.20 5.54
N VAL A 86 -2.79 -7.77 5.69
CA VAL A 86 -3.19 -6.79 6.70
C VAL A 86 -3.88 -7.52 7.85
N LYS A 87 -3.36 -7.32 9.06
CA LYS A 87 -3.91 -7.84 10.31
C LYS A 87 -3.47 -6.97 11.48
N LYS A 88 -4.04 -7.20 12.66
CA LYS A 88 -3.56 -6.55 13.88
C LYS A 88 -2.16 -7.05 14.25
N ASN A 89 -1.28 -6.15 14.65
CA ASN A 89 -0.03 -6.48 15.33
C ASN A 89 -0.29 -6.84 16.80
N ASN A 90 0.76 -7.10 17.57
CA ASN A 90 0.66 -7.48 18.99
C ASN A 90 0.07 -6.35 19.88
N GLU A 91 0.07 -5.11 19.40
CA GLU A 91 -0.51 -3.93 20.07
C GLU A 91 -1.99 -3.72 19.67
N GLY A 92 -2.57 -4.62 18.87
CA GLY A 92 -3.96 -4.54 18.41
C GLY A 92 -4.19 -3.53 17.27
N VAL A 93 -3.13 -2.98 16.69
CA VAL A 93 -3.18 -1.99 15.60
C VAL A 93 -3.09 -2.69 14.25
N PHE A 94 -3.97 -2.37 13.31
CA PHE A 94 -3.89 -2.93 11.95
C PHE A 94 -2.64 -2.42 11.23
N LYS A 95 -1.85 -3.35 10.69
CA LYS A 95 -0.62 -3.11 9.94
C LYS A 95 -0.60 -3.98 8.68
N ALA A 96 0.08 -3.51 7.64
CA ALA A 96 0.36 -4.31 6.46
C ALA A 96 1.69 -5.05 6.65
N PHE A 97 1.72 -6.32 6.29
CA PHE A 97 2.90 -7.18 6.41
C PHE A 97 3.29 -7.76 5.06
N ILE A 98 4.59 -7.85 4.83
CA ILE A 98 5.19 -8.53 3.68
C ILE A 98 6.28 -9.50 4.14
N GLN A 99 6.55 -10.49 3.28
CA GLN A 99 7.75 -11.30 3.40
C GLN A 99 8.95 -10.52 2.82
N SER A 100 10.00 -10.32 3.61
CA SER A 100 11.32 -9.86 3.17
C SER A 100 12.42 -10.66 3.87
N ASN A 101 13.34 -11.27 3.11
CA ASN A 101 14.49 -12.05 3.62
C ASN A 101 14.12 -13.08 4.69
N SER A 102 13.10 -13.90 4.43
CA SER A 102 12.62 -14.92 5.38
C SER A 102 12.02 -14.34 6.68
N LYS A 103 11.78 -13.03 6.75
CA LYS A 103 11.08 -12.35 7.85
C LYS A 103 9.74 -11.78 7.42
N ASN A 104 8.79 -11.75 8.35
CA ASN A 104 7.52 -11.05 8.17
C ASN A 104 7.63 -9.64 8.78
N VAL A 105 7.69 -8.61 7.93
CA VAL A 105 7.99 -7.23 8.33
C VAL A 105 6.79 -6.31 8.08
N GLU A 106 6.67 -5.23 8.85
CA GLU A 106 5.61 -4.23 8.69
C GLU A 106 5.96 -3.30 7.52
N LEU A 107 5.19 -3.35 6.44
CA LEU A 107 5.35 -2.46 5.29
C LEU A 107 4.99 -1.03 5.71
N SER A 108 5.89 -0.06 5.47
CA SER A 108 5.67 1.35 5.81
C SER A 108 5.38 2.20 4.58
N SER A 109 6.15 2.01 3.50
CA SER A 109 5.97 2.76 2.27
C SER A 109 6.52 2.03 1.05
N ILE A 110 5.99 2.36 -0.11
CA ILE A 110 6.51 1.97 -1.41
C ILE A 110 6.90 3.23 -2.17
N PHE A 111 8.09 3.24 -2.75
CA PHE A 111 8.54 4.30 -3.63
C PHE A 111 8.81 3.75 -5.03
N VAL A 112 8.26 4.39 -6.05
CA VAL A 112 8.45 4.01 -7.45
C VAL A 112 9.34 5.04 -8.15
N GLN A 113 10.54 4.61 -8.55
CA GLN A 113 11.42 5.41 -9.39
C GLN A 113 11.02 5.26 -10.85
N ILE A 114 10.75 6.39 -11.50
CA ILE A 114 10.38 6.47 -12.91
C ILE A 114 11.40 7.37 -13.61
N ASP A 115 12.10 6.84 -14.61
CA ASP A 115 13.15 7.57 -15.34
C ASP A 115 12.73 7.97 -16.76
N GLY A 116 11.61 7.45 -17.25
CA GLY A 116 11.15 7.70 -18.61
C GLY A 116 9.70 7.27 -18.85
N GLY A 117 9.31 7.20 -20.12
CA GLY A 117 7.98 6.78 -20.55
C GLY A 117 6.89 7.85 -20.41
N THR A 118 5.68 7.52 -20.85
CA THR A 118 4.54 8.44 -20.81
C THR A 118 3.86 8.44 -19.43
N PHE A 119 2.81 9.24 -19.26
CA PHE A 119 1.98 9.16 -18.05
C PHE A 119 1.24 7.81 -17.95
N MET A 120 0.82 7.26 -19.09
CA MET A 120 0.07 6.00 -19.17
C MET A 120 0.98 4.76 -19.09
N LEU A 121 2.21 4.86 -19.62
CA LEU A 121 3.19 3.78 -19.64
C LEU A 121 4.53 4.33 -19.11
N PRO A 122 4.70 4.43 -17.79
CA PRO A 122 5.94 4.87 -17.19
C PRO A 122 7.02 3.79 -17.31
N GLU A 123 8.25 4.21 -17.57
CA GLU A 123 9.42 3.35 -17.48
C GLU A 123 9.95 3.36 -16.04
N ILE A 124 9.78 2.23 -15.35
CA ILE A 124 10.10 2.10 -13.92
C ILE A 124 11.49 1.48 -13.78
N SER A 125 12.42 2.24 -13.19
CA SER A 125 13.79 1.77 -12.98
C SER A 125 13.90 0.87 -11.76
N PHE A 126 13.20 1.25 -10.68
CA PHE A 126 13.08 0.40 -9.50
C PHE A 126 11.87 0.75 -8.64
N VAL A 127 11.47 -0.20 -7.80
CA VAL A 127 10.52 -0.03 -6.72
C VAL A 127 11.25 -0.31 -5.40
N LYS A 128 11.23 0.65 -4.48
CA LYS A 128 11.77 0.48 -3.13
C LYS A 128 10.63 0.20 -2.16
N LEU A 129 10.68 -0.94 -1.49
CA LEU A 129 9.80 -1.27 -0.36
C LEU A 129 10.53 -0.92 0.93
N SER A 130 9.97 -0.05 1.75
CA SER A 130 10.48 0.26 3.09
C SER A 130 9.60 -0.39 4.14
N TRP A 131 10.22 -0.89 5.21
CA TRP A 131 9.55 -1.67 6.23
C TRP A 131 10.20 -1.49 7.60
N ILE A 132 9.50 -1.94 8.64
CA ILE A 132 9.94 -1.98 10.03
C ILE A 132 9.87 -3.43 10.52
N ASP A 133 10.94 -3.94 11.13
CA ASP A 133 10.91 -5.23 11.80
C ASP A 133 10.05 -5.10 13.07
N PRO A 134 8.94 -5.85 13.21
CA PRO A 134 8.00 -5.68 14.31
C PRO A 134 8.61 -6.02 15.68
N VAL A 135 9.68 -6.83 15.71
CA VAL A 135 10.35 -7.30 16.92
C VAL A 135 11.47 -6.34 17.33
N THR A 136 12.41 -6.06 16.42
CA THR A 136 13.58 -5.22 16.74
C THR A 136 13.30 -3.73 16.59
N LYS A 137 12.18 -3.36 15.96
CA LYS A 137 11.81 -1.98 15.58
C LYS A 137 12.81 -1.30 14.65
N THR A 138 13.69 -2.08 14.01
CA THR A 138 14.66 -1.55 13.05
C THR A 138 13.99 -1.34 11.70
N GLU A 139 14.33 -0.23 11.05
CA GLU A 139 13.92 0.04 9.68
C GLU A 139 14.77 -0.73 8.67
N GLY A 140 14.18 -1.06 7.54
CA GLY A 140 14.87 -1.68 6.41
C GLY A 140 14.21 -1.35 5.09
N SER A 141 14.86 -1.76 4.00
CA SER A 141 14.27 -1.64 2.67
C SER A 141 14.77 -2.69 1.70
N GLU A 142 13.95 -3.00 0.70
CA GLU A 142 14.24 -3.89 -0.42
C GLU A 142 14.06 -3.11 -1.73
N ILE A 143 14.94 -3.32 -2.70
CA ILE A 143 14.80 -2.76 -4.07
C ILE A 143 14.40 -3.89 -5.02
N ILE A 144 13.33 -3.65 -5.76
CA ILE A 144 12.81 -4.54 -6.79
C ILE A 144 13.01 -3.85 -8.14
N LYS A 145 13.59 -4.56 -9.10
CA LYS A 145 13.65 -4.13 -10.50
C LYS A 145 12.51 -4.81 -11.27
N PRO A 146 11.57 -4.06 -11.86
CA PRO A 146 10.42 -4.61 -12.58
C PRO A 146 10.80 -5.48 -13.78
#